data_AF-A0A9J6ZGY0-F1
#
_entry.id   AF-A0A9J6ZGY0-F1
#
_cell.length_a   1.000
_cell.length_b   1.000
_cell.length_c   1.000
_cell.angle_alpha   90.00
_cell.angle_beta   90.00
_cell.angle_gamma   90.00
#
_symmetry.space_group_name_H-M   'P 1'
#
loop_
_entity.id
_entity.type
_entity.pdbx_description
1 polymer ?
#
loop_
_entity_poly.entity_id
_entity_poly.type
_entity_poly.pdbx_seq_one_letter_code
_entity_poly.pdbx_strand_id
1 'polypeptide(L)'
;MKLVHQINIAFGIALVLVLSITAILIHYVLLDHFIVTQQADMKSVGMALTDTLKAEMMTGASSSDGLTINDLFGRLLIVFCIGGLLIMVLSHFITKRLITPLIKLKEELTKVKERQFVASVNLVKAGGEIGAVAQTVYEMADELNRFNRAQKEFFQNASHELKSPLMSIAGYTEGIRDCVFEGRGKCPQGIRYYFK
;
A
#
# COMPACT_ATOMS: atom_id res chain seq x y z
N MET A 1 -7.08 -3.73 15.38
CA MET A 1 -7.15 -5.16 14.97
C MET A 1 -8.38 -5.51 14.14
N LYS A 2 -9.44 -4.68 14.08
CA LYS A 2 -10.70 -5.03 13.41
C LYS A 2 -10.63 -4.90 11.86
N LEU A 3 -9.94 -3.92 11.25
CA LEU A 3 -9.83 -3.87 9.77
C LEU A 3 -9.01 -4.98 9.18
N VAL A 4 -7.82 -5.24 9.73
CA VAL A 4 -6.91 -6.23 9.12
C VAL A 4 -7.60 -7.58 9.10
N HIS A 5 -8.36 -7.87 10.16
CA HIS A 5 -9.23 -9.02 10.22
C HIS A 5 -10.37 -8.96 9.19
N GLN A 6 -11.08 -7.83 9.04
CA GLN A 6 -12.14 -7.68 8.03
C GLN A 6 -11.62 -7.77 6.58
N ILE A 7 -10.42 -7.25 6.29
CA ILE A 7 -9.78 -7.31 4.97
C ILE A 7 -9.32 -8.73 4.68
N ASN A 8 -8.66 -9.39 5.64
CA ASN A 8 -8.23 -10.78 5.48
C ASN A 8 -9.44 -11.71 5.35
N ILE A 9 -10.53 -11.44 6.05
CA ILE A 9 -11.80 -12.18 5.89
C ILE A 9 -12.42 -11.89 4.52
N ALA A 10 -12.52 -10.64 4.09
CA ALA A 10 -13.09 -10.31 2.79
C ALA A 10 -12.28 -10.91 1.63
N PHE A 11 -10.95 -10.88 1.74
CA PHE A 11 -10.04 -11.50 0.78
C PHE A 11 -10.14 -13.03 0.81
N GLY A 12 -10.16 -13.62 2.02
CA GLY A 12 -10.34 -15.06 2.20
C GLY A 12 -11.67 -15.55 1.63
N ILE A 13 -12.76 -14.84 1.90
CA ILE A 13 -14.09 -15.14 1.34
C ILE A 13 -14.06 -15.00 -0.17
N ALA A 14 -13.49 -13.93 -0.72
CA ALA A 14 -13.40 -13.73 -2.16
C ALA A 14 -12.58 -14.85 -2.84
N LEU A 15 -11.46 -15.25 -2.25
CA LEU A 15 -10.60 -16.31 -2.77
C LEU A 15 -11.31 -17.68 -2.71
N VAL A 16 -11.98 -17.99 -1.60
CA VAL A 16 -12.78 -19.21 -1.47
C VAL A 16 -13.96 -19.22 -2.44
N LEU A 17 -14.62 -18.08 -2.66
CA LEU A 17 -15.70 -17.94 -3.64
C LEU A 17 -15.20 -18.21 -5.06
N VAL A 18 -14.08 -17.60 -5.44
CA VAL A 18 -13.49 -17.79 -6.77
C VAL A 18 -13.09 -19.25 -6.96
N LEU A 19 -12.39 -19.85 -6.00
CA LEU A 19 -11.97 -21.25 -6.08
C LEU A 19 -13.15 -22.22 -6.08
N SER A 20 -14.21 -21.94 -5.32
CA SER A 20 -15.41 -22.76 -5.27
C SER A 20 -16.17 -22.69 -6.59
N ILE A 21 -16.34 -21.49 -7.17
CA ILE A 21 -17.00 -21.31 -8.46
C ILE A 21 -16.20 -21.99 -9.57
N THR A 22 -14.88 -21.83 -9.61
CA THR A 22 -14.05 -22.49 -10.62
C THR A 22 -14.07 -24.01 -10.45
N ALA A 23 -14.03 -24.54 -9.22
CA ALA A 23 -14.14 -25.98 -8.97
C ALA A 23 -15.49 -26.56 -9.41
N ILE A 24 -16.59 -25.87 -9.12
CA ILE A 24 -17.95 -26.30 -9.53
C ILE A 24 -18.07 -26.28 -11.06
N LEU A 25 -17.58 -25.23 -11.72
CA LEU A 25 -17.62 -25.13 -13.18
C LEU A 25 -16.77 -26.22 -13.85
N ILE A 26 -15.55 -26.45 -13.36
CA ILE A 26 -14.69 -27.53 -13.85
C ILE A 26 -15.39 -28.87 -13.66
N HIS A 27 -16.01 -29.11 -12.49
CA HIS A 27 -16.73 -30.36 -12.22
C HIS A 27 -17.89 -30.58 -13.19
N TYR A 28 -18.75 -29.59 -13.42
CA TYR A 28 -19.86 -29.70 -14.39
C TYR A 28 -19.37 -29.97 -15.82
N VAL A 29 -18.32 -29.27 -16.26
CA VAL A 29 -17.75 -29.48 -17.61
C VAL A 29 -17.17 -30.89 -17.76
N LEU A 30 -16.49 -31.39 -16.73
CA LEU A 30 -15.93 -32.75 -16.72
C LEU A 30 -17.04 -33.80 -16.75
N LEU A 31 -18.12 -33.58 -16.01
CA LEU A 31 -19.24 -34.51 -15.89
C LEU A 31 -20.09 -34.55 -17.16
N ASP A 32 -20.39 -33.39 -17.75
CA ASP A 32 -21.10 -33.31 -19.05
C ASP A 32 -20.29 -34.00 -20.16
N HIS A 33 -18.99 -33.73 -20.24
CA HIS A 33 -18.11 -34.42 -21.20
C HIS A 33 -18.07 -35.93 -20.95
N PHE A 34 -17.93 -36.37 -19.70
CA PHE A 34 -17.90 -37.79 -19.36
C PHE A 34 -19.21 -38.50 -19.73
N ILE A 35 -20.37 -37.90 -19.43
CA ILE A 35 -21.68 -38.45 -19.76
C ILE A 35 -21.86 -38.58 -21.28
N VAL A 36 -21.48 -37.56 -22.05
CA VAL A 36 -21.61 -37.59 -23.51
C VAL A 36 -20.69 -38.61 -24.16
N THR A 37 -19.44 -38.72 -23.70
CA THR A 37 -18.50 -39.75 -24.19
C THR A 37 -18.97 -41.17 -23.89
N GLN A 38 -19.43 -41.44 -22.67
CA GLN A 38 -19.99 -42.74 -22.28
C GLN A 38 -21.25 -43.09 -23.07
N GLN A 39 -22.13 -42.12 -23.33
CA GLN A 39 -23.34 -42.35 -24.11
C GLN A 39 -23.04 -42.61 -25.59
N ALA A 40 -22.00 -41.99 -26.15
CA ALA A 40 -21.52 -42.27 -27.50
C ALA A 40 -20.96 -43.71 -27.62
N ASP A 41 -20.20 -44.16 -26.62
CA ASP A 41 -19.68 -45.53 -26.56
C ASP A 41 -20.80 -46.55 -26.32
N MET A 42 -21.78 -46.26 -25.46
CA MET A 42 -22.94 -47.15 -25.26
C MET A 42 -23.82 -47.22 -26.52
N LYS A 43 -23.94 -46.13 -27.29
CA LYS A 43 -24.64 -46.13 -28.58
C LYS A 43 -23.90 -46.94 -29.64
N SER A 44 -22.58 -46.89 -29.70
CA SER A 44 -21.80 -47.69 -30.67
C SER A 44 -21.80 -49.18 -30.32
N VAL A 45 -21.72 -49.53 -29.03
CA VAL A 45 -21.87 -50.91 -28.55
C VAL A 45 -23.29 -51.41 -28.77
N GLY A 46 -24.31 -50.58 -28.51
CA GLY A 46 -25.71 -50.87 -28.80
C GLY A 46 -25.96 -51.04 -30.30
N MET A 47 -25.38 -50.18 -31.14
CA MET A 47 -25.41 -50.32 -32.60
C MET A 47 -24.71 -51.60 -33.06
N ALA A 48 -23.56 -51.99 -32.49
CA ALA A 48 -22.87 -53.24 -32.83
C ALA A 48 -23.65 -54.51 -32.40
N LEU A 49 -24.28 -54.49 -31.22
CA LEU A 49 -25.21 -55.54 -30.77
C LEU A 49 -26.47 -55.59 -31.64
N THR A 50 -26.97 -54.44 -32.07
CA THR A 50 -28.12 -54.35 -32.97
C THR A 50 -27.71 -54.75 -34.39
N ASP A 51 -26.49 -54.48 -34.84
CA ASP A 51 -25.96 -54.87 -36.16
C ASP A 51 -25.72 -56.37 -36.24
N THR A 52 -25.25 -57.00 -35.16
CA THR A 52 -25.19 -58.47 -35.07
C THR A 52 -26.58 -59.12 -35.04
N LEU A 53 -27.60 -58.45 -34.49
CA LEU A 53 -29.00 -58.89 -34.55
C LEU A 53 -29.73 -58.50 -35.84
N LYS A 54 -29.30 -57.43 -36.52
CA LYS A 54 -29.87 -56.84 -37.75
C LYS A 54 -29.14 -57.34 -39.02
N ALA A 55 -28.12 -58.18 -38.86
CA ALA A 55 -27.47 -58.90 -39.95
C ALA A 55 -28.43 -59.79 -40.78
N GLU A 56 -29.70 -59.92 -40.39
CA GLU A 56 -30.74 -60.59 -41.18
C GLU A 56 -31.73 -59.65 -41.90
N MET A 57 -31.72 -58.32 -41.70
CA MET A 57 -32.54 -57.41 -42.53
C MET A 57 -31.92 -56.03 -42.75
N MET A 58 -31.69 -55.75 -44.03
CA MET A 58 -31.26 -54.47 -44.60
C MET A 58 -31.99 -53.27 -43.99
N THR A 59 -31.25 -52.24 -43.62
CA THR A 59 -31.34 -50.87 -44.16
C THR A 59 -30.72 -49.86 -43.19
N GLY A 60 -29.90 -48.98 -43.75
CA GLY A 60 -29.99 -47.54 -43.50
C GLY A 60 -29.30 -46.99 -42.26
N ALA A 61 -28.28 -46.18 -42.56
CA ALA A 61 -27.72 -45.01 -41.86
C ALA A 61 -28.57 -44.37 -40.73
N SER A 62 -28.04 -43.63 -39.75
CA SER A 62 -27.01 -42.58 -39.82
C SER A 62 -26.74 -42.03 -38.40
N SER A 63 -25.62 -41.31 -38.31
CA SER A 63 -25.35 -40.11 -37.47
C SER A 63 -25.32 -40.27 -35.95
N SER A 64 -24.10 -40.34 -35.41
CA SER A 64 -23.78 -39.82 -34.09
C SER A 64 -23.02 -38.51 -34.24
N ASP A 65 -23.66 -37.41 -33.84
CA ASP A 65 -23.01 -36.12 -33.59
C ASP A 65 -21.89 -36.34 -32.56
N GLY A 66 -20.65 -36.37 -33.04
CA GLY A 66 -19.45 -36.41 -32.21
C GLY A 66 -19.22 -35.03 -31.63
N LEU A 67 -19.27 -34.92 -30.29
CA LEU A 67 -18.86 -33.73 -29.56
C LEU A 67 -17.39 -33.43 -29.90
N THR A 68 -17.14 -32.45 -30.77
CA THR A 68 -15.79 -32.11 -31.23
C THR A 68 -14.97 -31.51 -30.09
N ILE A 69 -13.69 -31.91 -29.98
CA ILE A 69 -12.69 -31.38 -29.01
C ILE A 69 -12.69 -29.84 -28.92
N ASN A 70 -13.06 -29.16 -30.02
CA ASN A 70 -13.18 -27.71 -30.10
C ASN A 70 -14.22 -27.11 -29.12
N ASP A 71 -15.31 -27.82 -28.80
CA ASP A 71 -16.31 -27.33 -27.83
C ASP A 71 -15.77 -27.34 -26.40
N LEU A 72 -14.95 -28.34 -26.05
CA LEU A 72 -14.28 -28.43 -24.75
C LEU A 72 -13.26 -27.29 -24.57
N PHE A 73 -12.47 -27.00 -25.60
CA PHE A 73 -11.56 -25.86 -25.59
C PHE A 73 -12.29 -24.53 -25.43
N GLY A 74 -13.43 -24.34 -26.12
CA GLY A 74 -14.24 -23.13 -26.00
C GLY A 74 -14.75 -22.89 -24.58
N ARG A 75 -15.30 -23.92 -23.92
CA ARG A 75 -15.79 -23.82 -22.53
C ARG A 75 -14.66 -23.56 -21.54
N LEU A 76 -13.50 -24.20 -21.69
CA LEU A 76 -12.32 -23.95 -20.85
C LEU A 76 -11.84 -22.49 -20.97
N LEU A 77 -11.83 -21.95 -22.18
CA LEU A 77 -11.39 -20.58 -22.47
C LEU A 77 -12.28 -19.55 -21.77
N ILE A 78 -13.60 -19.76 -21.79
CA ILE A 78 -14.57 -18.88 -21.11
C ILE A 78 -14.31 -18.85 -19.59
N VAL A 79 -14.10 -20.01 -18.96
CA VAL A 79 -13.81 -20.08 -17.52
C VAL A 79 -12.51 -19.35 -17.19
N PHE A 80 -11.47 -19.52 -18.02
CA PHE A 80 -10.20 -18.83 -17.83
C PHE A 80 -10.34 -17.31 -17.97
N CYS A 81 -11.11 -16.85 -18.96
CA CYS A 81 -11.40 -15.42 -19.14
C CYS A 81 -12.14 -14.82 -17.94
N ILE A 82 -13.17 -15.51 -17.42
CA ILE A 82 -13.93 -15.04 -16.26
C ILE A 82 -13.05 -15.02 -15.00
N GLY A 83 -12.27 -16.08 -14.77
CA GLY A 83 -11.34 -16.15 -13.65
C GLY A 83 -10.26 -15.07 -13.72
N GLY A 84 -9.67 -14.87 -14.90
CA GLY A 84 -8.71 -13.80 -15.16
C GLY A 84 -9.29 -12.41 -14.92
N LEU A 85 -10.52 -12.17 -15.40
CA LEU A 85 -11.23 -10.92 -15.18
C LEU A 85 -11.47 -10.65 -13.69
N LEU A 86 -11.90 -11.67 -12.93
CA LEU A 86 -12.09 -11.56 -11.48
C LEU A 86 -10.79 -11.20 -10.75
N ILE A 87 -9.69 -11.87 -11.08
CA ILE A 87 -8.36 -11.58 -10.49
C ILE A 87 -7.92 -10.16 -10.84
N MET A 88 -8.12 -9.73 -12.09
CA MET A 88 -7.76 -8.39 -12.55
C MET A 88 -8.54 -7.30 -11.79
N VAL A 89 -9.86 -7.50 -11.62
CA VAL A 89 -10.71 -6.58 -10.85
C VAL A 89 -10.29 -6.53 -9.39
N LEU A 90 -10.03 -7.69 -8.77
CA LEU A 90 -9.62 -7.77 -7.38
C LEU A 90 -8.24 -7.12 -7.15
N SER A 91 -7.29 -7.35 -8.06
CA SER A 91 -5.97 -6.73 -8.04
C SER A 91 -6.05 -5.20 -8.15
N HIS A 92 -6.90 -4.70 -9.07
CA HIS A 92 -7.13 -3.27 -9.21
C HIS A 92 -7.73 -2.65 -7.94
N PHE A 93 -8.68 -3.35 -7.33
CA PHE A 93 -9.34 -2.92 -6.10
C PHE A 93 -8.36 -2.82 -4.92
N ILE A 94 -7.55 -3.87 -4.68
CA ILE A 94 -6.55 -3.90 -3.61
C ILE A 94 -5.53 -2.78 -3.79
N THR A 95 -5.05 -2.60 -5.02
CA THR A 95 -4.07 -1.55 -5.34
C THR A 95 -4.59 -0.18 -4.94
N LYS A 96 -5.82 0.17 -5.35
CA LYS A 96 -6.39 1.49 -5.07
C LYS A 96 -6.79 1.70 -3.62
N ARG A 97 -7.29 0.66 -2.94
CA ARG A 97 -7.80 0.80 -1.56
C ARG A 97 -6.72 0.70 -0.48
N LEU A 98 -5.63 -0.03 -0.74
CA LEU A 98 -4.60 -0.33 0.25
C LEU A 98 -3.22 0.15 -0.18
N ILE A 99 -2.73 -0.28 -1.35
CA ILE A 99 -1.33 -0.08 -1.75
C ILE A 99 -1.05 1.41 -2.02
N THR A 100 -1.88 2.06 -2.82
CA THR A 100 -1.72 3.49 -3.14
C THR A 100 -1.71 4.40 -1.90
N PRO A 101 -2.68 4.31 -0.96
CA PRO A 101 -2.63 5.16 0.24
C PRO A 101 -1.43 4.83 1.15
N LEU A 102 -0.98 3.58 1.23
CA LEU A 102 0.23 3.20 1.99
C LEU A 102 1.50 3.82 1.39
N ILE A 103 1.66 3.80 0.07
CA ILE A 103 2.80 4.42 -0.61
C ILE A 103 2.82 5.93 -0.37
N LYS A 104 1.67 6.61 -0.52
CA LYS A 104 1.55 8.04 -0.24
C LYS A 104 1.89 8.36 1.21
N LEU A 105 1.39 7.58 2.17
CA LEU A 105 1.70 7.79 3.57
C LEU A 105 3.20 7.63 3.86
N LYS A 106 3.87 6.66 3.22
CA LYS A 106 5.32 6.49 3.31
C LYS A 106 6.08 7.71 2.75
N GLU A 107 5.64 8.25 1.61
CA GLU A 107 6.25 9.44 1.02
C GLU A 107 6.13 10.65 1.96
N GLU A 108 4.93 10.87 2.52
CA GLU A 108 4.71 11.95 3.49
C GLU A 108 5.54 11.80 4.77
N LEU A 109 5.64 10.59 5.31
CA LEU A 109 6.52 10.30 6.46
C LEU A 109 8.01 10.52 6.16
N THR A 110 8.42 10.28 4.91
CA THR A 110 9.82 10.49 4.51
C THR A 110 10.19 11.97 4.56
N LYS A 111 9.27 12.87 4.18
CA LYS A 111 9.46 14.33 4.32
C LYS A 111 9.60 14.75 5.78
N VAL A 112 8.80 14.17 6.68
CA VAL A 112 8.89 14.42 8.13
C VAL A 112 10.25 13.96 8.67
N LYS A 113 10.75 12.80 8.25
CA LYS A 113 12.08 12.29 8.61
C LYS A 113 13.20 13.26 8.20
N GLU A 114 13.08 13.91 7.05
CA GLU A 114 14.05 14.88 6.54
C GLU A 114 13.94 16.28 7.17
N ARG A 115 13.19 16.40 8.27
CA ARG A 115 12.93 17.66 9.00
C ARG A 115 12.24 18.75 8.18
N GLN A 116 11.55 18.36 7.09
CA GLN A 116 10.71 19.26 6.30
C GLN A 116 9.31 19.30 6.91
N PHE A 117 9.11 20.15 7.91
CA PHE A 117 7.88 20.14 8.70
C PHE A 117 6.77 21.07 8.12
N VAL A 118 5.62 20.44 7.79
CA VAL A 118 4.25 20.98 7.53
C VAL A 118 4.03 21.90 6.34
N ALA A 119 5.06 22.48 5.73
CA ALA A 119 4.83 23.17 4.45
C ALA A 119 4.42 22.19 3.32
N SER A 120 4.58 20.87 3.51
CA SER A 120 4.50 19.87 2.45
C SER A 120 3.81 18.54 2.80
N VAL A 121 3.30 18.38 4.03
CA VAL A 121 2.66 17.13 4.47
C VAL A 121 1.16 17.20 4.26
N ASN A 122 0.66 16.47 3.26
CA ASN A 122 -0.76 16.43 2.94
C ASN A 122 -1.46 15.28 3.68
N LEU A 123 -2.69 15.51 4.14
CA LEU A 123 -3.50 14.43 4.69
C LEU A 123 -3.82 13.40 3.60
N VAL A 124 -3.30 12.18 3.78
CA VAL A 124 -3.55 11.08 2.85
C VAL A 124 -4.99 10.60 3.01
N LYS A 125 -5.81 10.83 1.99
CA LYS A 125 -7.19 10.33 1.95
C LYS A 125 -7.19 8.80 1.85
N ALA A 126 -7.46 8.15 2.98
CA ALA A 126 -7.66 6.71 3.07
C ALA A 126 -8.88 6.42 3.95
N GLY A 127 -9.58 5.32 3.67
CA GLY A 127 -10.70 4.87 4.48
C GLY A 127 -10.25 3.93 5.60
N GLY A 128 -11.09 3.78 6.63
CA GLY A 128 -10.87 2.87 7.75
C GLY A 128 -9.59 3.20 8.53
N GLU A 129 -8.91 2.17 9.02
CA GLU A 129 -7.72 2.25 9.88
C GLU A 129 -6.52 2.87 9.17
N ILE A 130 -6.36 2.70 7.86
CA ILE A 130 -5.27 3.39 7.14
C ILE A 130 -5.53 4.91 7.18
N GLY A 131 -6.79 5.33 7.07
CA GLY A 131 -7.19 6.72 7.25
C GLY A 131 -6.92 7.23 8.67
N ALA A 132 -7.26 6.43 9.68
CA ALA A 132 -6.99 6.78 11.07
C ALA A 132 -5.48 6.95 11.34
N VAL A 133 -4.65 6.03 10.83
CA VAL A 133 -3.18 6.14 10.95
C VAL A 133 -2.67 7.36 10.18
N ALA A 134 -3.18 7.62 8.97
CA ALA A 134 -2.81 8.80 8.20
C ALA A 134 -3.13 10.10 8.95
N GLN A 135 -4.27 10.15 9.65
CA GLN A 135 -4.66 11.28 10.49
C GLN A 135 -3.70 11.46 11.67
N THR A 136 -3.39 10.38 12.41
CA THR A 136 -2.43 10.44 13.53
C THR A 136 -1.04 10.87 13.08
N VAL A 137 -0.57 10.38 11.93
CA VAL A 137 0.71 10.80 11.34
C VAL A 137 0.70 12.29 10.99
N TYR A 138 -0.41 12.77 10.42
CA TYR A 138 -0.56 14.18 10.08
C TYR A 138 -0.51 15.08 11.33
N GLU A 139 -1.23 14.71 12.38
CA GLU A 139 -1.23 15.44 13.66
C GLU A 139 0.16 15.46 14.31
N MET A 140 0.86 14.32 14.30
CA MET A 140 2.23 14.23 14.79
C MET A 140 3.20 15.13 14.01
N ALA A 141 3.05 15.19 12.69
CA ALA A 141 3.87 16.06 11.84
C ALA A 141 3.61 17.55 12.15
N ASP A 142 2.36 17.93 12.42
CA ASP A 142 2.00 19.29 12.82
C ASP A 142 2.58 19.68 14.18
N GLU A 143 2.42 18.80 15.18
CA GLU A 143 2.94 19.02 16.52
C GLU A 143 4.46 19.19 16.53
N LEU A 144 5.18 18.34 15.78
CA LEU A 144 6.64 18.41 15.67
C LEU A 144 7.10 19.74 15.05
N ASN A 145 6.32 20.31 14.13
CA ASN A 145 6.62 21.62 13.56
C ASN A 145 6.38 22.76 14.54
N ARG A 146 5.28 22.69 15.30
CA ARG A 146 5.02 23.64 16.38
C ARG A 146 6.17 23.63 17.38
N PHE A 147 6.65 22.45 17.77
CA PHE A 147 7.79 22.31 18.66
C PHE A 147 9.07 22.92 18.06
N ASN A 148 9.38 22.64 16.80
CA ASN A 148 10.56 23.21 16.12
C ASN A 148 10.50 24.74 16.03
N ARG A 149 9.31 25.31 15.71
CA ARG A 149 9.11 26.77 15.70
C ARG A 149 9.32 27.38 17.08
N ALA A 150 8.70 26.81 18.11
CA ALA A 150 8.85 27.28 19.49
C ALA A 150 10.31 27.21 19.96
N GLN A 151 11.03 26.14 19.60
CA GLN A 151 12.45 26.00 19.90
C GLN A 151 13.29 27.11 19.25
N LYS A 152 13.05 27.41 17.97
CA LYS A 152 13.76 28.49 17.27
C LYS A 152 13.49 29.86 17.90
N GLU A 153 12.23 30.13 18.21
CA GLU A 153 11.80 31.38 18.85
C GLU A 153 12.45 31.53 20.24
N PHE A 154 12.49 30.46 21.03
CA PHE A 154 13.19 30.45 22.32
C PHE A 154 14.67 30.81 22.18
N PHE A 155 15.39 30.19 21.25
CA PHE A 155 16.82 30.50 21.04
C PHE A 155 17.04 31.94 20.55
N GLN A 156 16.15 32.46 19.71
CA GLN A 156 16.21 33.87 19.28
C GLN A 156 15.99 34.81 20.45
N ASN A 157 14.93 34.58 21.23
CA ASN A 157 14.60 35.41 22.39
C ASN A 157 15.71 35.35 23.44
N ALA A 158 16.22 34.16 23.77
CA ALA A 158 17.34 34.00 24.69
C ALA A 158 18.61 34.73 24.19
N SER A 159 18.91 34.67 22.89
CA SER A 159 20.06 35.38 22.31
C SER A 159 19.92 36.90 22.42
N HIS A 160 18.71 37.42 22.22
CA HIS A 160 18.43 38.85 22.37
C HIS A 160 18.56 39.31 23.83
N GLU A 161 17.98 38.57 24.76
CA GLU A 161 18.02 38.89 26.20
C GLU A 161 19.42 38.77 26.79
N LEU A 162 20.26 37.86 26.30
CA LEU A 162 21.64 37.68 26.77
C LEU A 162 22.62 38.70 26.18
N LYS A 163 22.33 39.27 25.01
CA LYS A 163 23.20 40.25 24.35
C LYS A 163 23.37 41.52 25.18
N SER A 164 22.27 42.05 25.71
CA SER A 164 22.27 43.28 26.53
C SER A 164 23.14 43.17 27.81
N PRO A 165 22.98 42.16 28.69
CA PRO A 165 23.82 42.02 29.86
C PRO A 165 25.28 41.73 29.51
N LEU A 166 25.57 40.94 28.47
CA LEU A 166 26.95 40.71 28.01
C LEU A 166 27.61 42.01 27.51
N MET A 167 26.89 42.83 26.76
CA MET A 167 27.38 44.14 26.32
C MET A 167 27.66 45.07 27.52
N SER A 168 26.82 45.02 28.55
CA SER A 168 27.05 45.78 29.79
C SER A 168 28.32 45.29 30.51
N ILE A 169 28.48 43.98 30.70
CA ILE A 169 29.70 43.40 31.31
C ILE A 169 30.95 43.76 30.50
N ALA A 170 30.89 43.62 29.17
CA ALA A 170 31.98 43.98 28.27
C ALA A 170 32.33 45.48 28.42
N GLY A 171 31.33 46.36 28.44
CA GLY A 171 31.53 47.79 28.66
C GLY A 171 32.19 48.11 30.00
N TYR A 172 31.83 47.41 31.08
CA TYR A 172 32.51 47.56 32.37
C TYR A 172 33.97 47.08 32.30
N THR A 173 34.25 45.93 31.67
CA THR A 173 35.63 45.44 31.52
C THR A 173 36.49 46.36 30.65
N GLU A 174 35.91 46.95 29.60
CA GLU A 174 36.58 47.93 28.74
C GLU A 174 36.89 49.21 29.51
N GLY A 175 35.93 49.73 30.29
CA GLY A 175 36.13 50.93 31.09
C GLY A 175 37.12 50.73 32.26
N ILE A 176 37.20 49.53 32.82
CA ILE A 176 38.27 49.16 33.79
C ILE A 176 39.62 49.10 33.08
N ARG A 177 39.69 48.44 31.90
CA ARG A 177 40.92 48.35 31.09
C ARG A 177 41.45 49.73 30.69
N ASP A 178 40.54 50.64 30.33
CA ASP A 178 40.85 51.99 29.88
C ASP A 178 40.93 53.00 31.05
N CYS A 179 40.88 52.52 32.30
CA CYS A 179 41.02 53.29 33.54
C CYS A 179 40.03 54.46 33.69
N VAL A 180 38.84 54.35 33.08
CA VAL A 180 37.80 55.39 33.06
C VAL A 180 37.19 55.62 34.45
N PHE A 181 37.23 54.60 35.32
CA PHE A 181 36.59 54.63 36.65
C PHE A 181 37.56 54.92 37.81
N GLU A 182 38.87 55.07 37.56
CA GLU A 182 39.86 55.36 38.61
C GLU A 182 40.11 56.87 38.73
N GLY A 183 39.56 57.46 39.79
CA GLY A 183 39.80 58.85 40.16
C GLY A 183 41.28 59.07 40.51
N ARG A 184 42.00 59.77 39.62
CA ARG A 184 43.35 60.34 39.82
C ARG A 184 44.31 59.46 40.64
N GLY A 185 44.79 58.36 40.05
CA GLY A 185 46.03 57.75 40.53
C GLY A 185 46.23 56.29 40.14
N LYS A 186 47.00 56.09 39.06
CA LYS A 186 47.67 54.84 38.63
C LYS A 186 46.85 53.88 37.74
N CYS A 187 46.72 54.23 36.46
CA CYS A 187 46.47 53.26 35.41
C CYS A 187 47.74 52.41 35.15
N PRO A 188 47.71 51.07 35.32
CA PRO A 188 48.88 50.23 35.06
C PRO A 188 49.17 50.17 33.55
N GLN A 189 50.23 50.85 33.10
CA GLN A 189 50.72 50.70 31.74
C GLN A 189 51.33 49.30 31.56
N GLY A 190 50.65 48.46 30.79
CA GLY A 190 51.25 47.30 30.13
C GLY A 190 50.86 45.95 30.70
N ILE A 191 49.75 45.41 30.21
CA ILE A 191 49.66 43.96 29.96
C ILE A 191 49.22 43.80 28.51
N ARG A 192 50.23 43.68 27.64
CA ARG A 192 50.07 43.36 26.22
C ARG A 192 49.67 41.89 26.12
N TYR A 193 48.37 41.61 26.12
CA TYR A 193 47.87 40.27 25.81
C TYR A 193 48.12 39.99 24.32
N TYR A 194 49.13 39.15 24.05
CA TYR A 194 49.33 38.53 22.75
C TYR A 194 48.26 37.46 22.55
N PHE A 195 47.20 37.77 21.80
CA PHE A 195 46.38 36.75 21.16
C PHE A 195 47.04 36.40 19.82
N LYS A 196 47.41 35.12 19.66
CA LYS A 196 47.89 34.52 18.42
C LYS A 196 46.86 33.49 17.97
#